data_AF-A0A7C6XRN5-F1
#
_entry.id   AF-A0A7C6XRN5-F1
#
_cell.length_a   1.000
_cell.length_b   1.000
_cell.length_c   1.000
_cell.angle_alpha   90.00
_cell.angle_beta   90.00
_cell.angle_gamma   90.00
#
_symmetry.space_group_name_H-M   'P 1'
#
loop_
_entity.id
_entity.type
_entity.pdbx_description
1 polymer ?
#
loop_
_entity_poly.entity_id
_entity_poly.type
_entity_poly.pdbx_seq_one_letter_code
_entity_poly.pdbx_strand_id
1 'polypeptide(L)'
;MRQVEPSVELLAKPNIDWEAMRTYLDEVGGTSWADRVEEAESPDAEDLLEFSGRMCYRSWEPGLNPNVSRVRTDSAQYLGNVVKSQHGSVLEHANFTFVLHNVSRVLTHELIRHRAGSAFSQESLRYVRLSDIPFWFPEWAREDPELMERSLKVLDTLEEHQKWMAEHFELDEEGTKFSHKKHMTSFMRRFAPEGLATGIVYTANLRSLRHVIEMRTAKGAEEEIRLIFNKIGEVMREEAPAVFADYEVVDGEWIPGTR
;
A
#
# COMPACT_ATOMS: atom_id res chain seq x y z
N MET A 1 9.97 -25.15 4.23
CA MET A 1 8.51 -24.95 4.21
C MET A 1 8.24 -23.99 3.07
N ARG A 2 7.60 -24.43 1.96
CA ARG A 2 7.44 -23.62 0.74
C ARG A 2 6.17 -22.79 0.72
N GLN A 3 5.09 -23.31 1.30
CA GLN A 3 3.82 -22.60 1.28
C GLN A 3 3.87 -21.40 2.21
N VAL A 4 3.44 -20.25 1.69
CA VAL A 4 3.34 -18.99 2.43
C VAL A 4 1.97 -18.37 2.19
N GLU A 5 1.58 -17.44 3.07
CA GLU A 5 0.35 -16.66 2.93
C GLU A 5 0.70 -15.17 2.75
N PRO A 6 0.16 -14.50 1.72
CA PRO A 6 0.34 -13.07 1.50
C PRO A 6 -0.17 -12.25 2.68
N SER A 7 0.64 -11.31 3.15
CA SER A 7 0.31 -10.44 4.28
C SER A 7 0.57 -8.97 3.97
N VAL A 8 -0.13 -8.11 4.73
CA VAL A 8 -0.06 -6.65 4.64
C VAL A 8 0.11 -6.14 6.06
N GLU A 9 1.13 -5.32 6.30
CA GLU A 9 1.33 -4.63 7.57
C GLU A 9 1.51 -3.13 7.31
N LEU A 10 0.83 -2.29 8.10
CA LEU A 10 0.99 -0.85 8.07
C LEU A 10 2.24 -0.47 8.88
N LEU A 11 3.21 0.18 8.23
CA LEU A 11 4.48 0.58 8.83
C LEU A 11 4.54 2.05 9.22
N ALA A 12 3.87 2.92 8.44
CA ALA A 12 3.86 4.35 8.70
C ALA A 12 2.56 4.99 8.22
N LYS A 13 2.12 5.98 8.97
CA LYS A 13 0.96 6.83 8.69
C LYS A 13 1.29 8.28 9.06
N PRO A 14 0.51 9.27 8.59
CA PRO A 14 0.72 10.67 8.96
C PRO A 14 0.70 10.86 10.47
N ASN A 15 1.53 11.78 10.95
CA ASN A 15 1.49 12.29 12.31
C ASN A 15 1.62 13.81 12.26
N ILE A 16 0.70 14.52 12.92
CA ILE A 16 0.66 15.98 12.91
C ILE A 16 1.55 16.53 14.03
N ASP A 17 2.39 17.51 13.68
CA ASP A 17 2.98 18.45 14.64
C ASP A 17 1.97 19.58 14.92
N TRP A 18 1.21 19.41 16.00
CA TRP A 18 0.14 20.34 16.37
C TRP A 18 0.67 21.71 16.81
N GLU A 19 1.88 21.79 17.37
CA GLU A 19 2.50 23.07 17.74
C GLU A 19 2.80 23.90 16.49
N ALA A 20 3.40 23.27 15.47
CA ALA A 20 3.66 23.92 14.19
C ALA A 20 2.36 24.33 13.49
N MET A 21 1.34 23.46 13.52
CA MET A 21 0.04 23.75 12.91
C MET A 21 -0.68 24.92 13.61
N ARG A 22 -0.67 24.95 14.96
CA ARG A 22 -1.24 26.02 15.76
C ARG A 22 -0.54 27.35 15.55
N THR A 23 0.79 27.35 15.41
CA THR A 23 1.57 28.56 15.08
C THR A 23 1.02 29.24 13.82
N TYR A 24 0.75 28.48 12.76
CA TYR A 24 0.13 29.04 11.55
C TYR A 24 -1.32 29.49 11.79
N LEU A 25 -2.11 28.69 12.50
CA LEU A 25 -3.52 29.00 12.76
C LEU A 25 -3.70 30.27 13.60
N ASP A 26 -2.81 30.53 14.55
CA ASP A 26 -2.75 31.77 15.33
C ASP A 26 -2.63 32.99 14.41
N GLU A 27 -1.74 32.94 13.42
CA GLU A 27 -1.52 34.05 12.47
C GLU A 27 -2.74 34.32 11.59
N VAL A 28 -3.48 33.27 11.21
CA VAL A 28 -4.60 33.39 10.27
C VAL A 28 -5.98 33.44 10.93
N GLY A 29 -6.04 33.35 12.26
CA GLY A 29 -7.28 33.39 13.06
C GLY A 29 -8.09 32.08 13.02
N GLY A 30 -7.44 30.94 12.81
CA GLY A 30 -8.08 29.62 12.65
C GLY A 30 -8.00 28.69 13.87
N THR A 31 -7.62 29.18 15.05
CA THR A 31 -7.34 28.36 16.24
C THR A 31 -8.53 27.54 16.73
N SER A 32 -9.75 28.07 16.60
CA SER A 32 -10.99 27.37 16.93
C SER A 32 -11.21 26.09 16.14
N TRP A 33 -10.61 25.97 14.95
CA TRP A 33 -10.58 24.73 14.19
C TRP A 33 -9.70 23.70 14.90
N ALA A 34 -8.48 24.06 15.30
CA ALA A 34 -7.57 23.16 16.00
C ALA A 34 -8.14 22.73 17.35
N ASP A 35 -8.72 23.66 18.12
CA ASP A 35 -9.34 23.35 19.42
C ASP A 35 -10.42 22.28 19.28
N ARG A 36 -11.28 22.38 18.26
CA ARG A 36 -12.33 21.39 18.01
C ARG A 36 -11.78 20.04 17.53
N VAL A 37 -10.79 20.07 16.64
CA VAL A 37 -10.31 18.87 15.95
C VAL A 37 -9.38 18.05 16.83
N GLU A 38 -8.48 18.70 17.56
CA GLU A 38 -7.56 18.04 18.50
C GLU A 38 -8.33 17.37 19.64
N GLU A 39 -9.41 17.99 20.15
CA GLU A 39 -10.30 17.39 21.15
C GLU A 39 -11.09 16.18 20.63
N ALA A 40 -11.34 16.09 19.33
CA ALA A 40 -12.14 15.02 18.73
C ALA A 40 -11.37 13.71 18.56
N GLU A 41 -10.04 13.72 18.75
CA GLU A 41 -9.14 12.58 18.57
C GLU A 41 -9.35 11.85 17.22
N SER A 42 -9.57 12.63 16.16
CA SER A 42 -9.67 12.09 14.79
C SER A 42 -8.31 11.62 14.29
N PRO A 43 -8.25 10.75 13.26
CA PRO A 43 -6.97 10.35 12.70
C PRO A 43 -6.20 11.54 12.12
N ASP A 44 -4.93 11.69 12.51
CA ASP A 44 -4.02 12.74 12.01
C ASP A 44 -4.00 12.85 10.47
N ALA A 45 -4.18 11.72 9.77
CA ALA A 45 -4.29 11.72 8.32
C ALA A 45 -5.47 12.58 7.83
N GLU A 46 -6.64 12.43 8.44
CA GLU A 46 -7.88 13.12 8.08
C GLU A 46 -7.84 14.60 8.48
N ASP A 47 -7.28 14.90 9.65
CA ASP A 47 -7.12 16.27 10.13
C ASP A 47 -6.16 17.07 9.25
N LEU A 48 -5.08 16.42 8.77
CA LEU A 48 -4.16 17.00 7.81
C LEU A 48 -4.88 17.33 6.50
N LEU A 49 -5.78 16.46 6.03
CA LEU A 49 -6.56 16.71 4.82
C LEU A 49 -7.55 17.86 5.00
N GLU A 50 -8.25 17.92 6.13
CA GLU A 50 -9.17 19.02 6.41
C GLU A 50 -8.41 20.35 6.49
N PHE A 51 -7.26 20.36 7.18
CA PHE A 51 -6.37 21.52 7.22
C PHE A 51 -5.96 21.95 5.80
N SER A 52 -5.44 21.04 4.99
CA SER A 52 -5.04 21.34 3.61
C SER A 52 -6.20 21.87 2.76
N GLY A 53 -7.40 21.30 2.89
CA GLY A 53 -8.58 21.76 2.17
C GLY A 53 -9.05 23.16 2.60
N ARG A 54 -9.03 23.44 3.91
CA ARG A 54 -9.43 24.76 4.45
C ARG A 54 -8.44 25.84 4.10
N MET A 55 -7.15 25.52 4.05
CA MET A 55 -6.10 26.44 3.63
C MET A 55 -6.38 27.04 2.24
N CYS A 56 -6.89 26.26 1.29
CA CYS A 56 -7.21 26.75 -0.07
C CYS A 56 -8.24 27.88 -0.09
N TYR A 57 -9.15 27.92 0.89
CA TYR A 57 -10.26 28.88 0.95
C TYR A 57 -10.20 29.80 2.17
N ARG A 58 -9.18 29.67 3.02
CA ARG A 58 -9.12 30.29 4.36
C ARG A 58 -10.43 30.12 5.14
N SER A 59 -11.02 28.93 5.04
CA SER A 59 -12.36 28.63 5.58
C SER A 59 -12.30 28.09 7.01
N TRP A 60 -11.50 28.72 7.87
CA TRP A 60 -11.37 28.36 9.29
C TRP A 60 -12.55 28.87 10.11
N GLU A 61 -12.89 30.15 9.92
CA GLU A 61 -14.01 30.87 10.54
C GLU A 61 -14.73 31.73 9.51
N PRO A 62 -16.04 32.02 9.66
CA PRO A 62 -16.75 32.97 8.82
C PRO A 62 -16.09 34.36 8.88
N GLY A 63 -15.96 35.01 7.73
CA GLY A 63 -15.42 36.37 7.62
C GLY A 63 -13.90 36.47 7.46
N LEU A 64 -13.11 35.42 7.73
CA LEU A 64 -11.66 35.42 7.42
C LEU A 64 -11.38 35.48 5.92
N ASN A 65 -12.28 34.89 5.13
CA ASN A 65 -12.39 35.11 3.70
C ASN A 65 -13.72 35.83 3.44
N PRO A 66 -13.74 37.00 2.80
CA PRO A 66 -14.98 37.72 2.48
C PRO A 66 -16.03 36.90 1.72
N ASN A 67 -15.60 35.86 1.00
CA ASN A 67 -16.49 34.94 0.27
C ASN A 67 -17.02 33.78 1.12
N VAL A 68 -16.55 33.61 2.36
CA VAL A 68 -16.94 32.52 3.27
C VAL A 68 -17.86 33.06 4.36
N SER A 69 -19.16 32.79 4.21
CA SER A 69 -20.20 33.19 5.17
C SER A 69 -20.58 32.08 6.16
N ARG A 70 -20.19 30.83 5.87
CA ARG A 70 -20.42 29.66 6.71
C ARG A 70 -19.27 28.68 6.57
N VAL A 71 -18.94 28.01 7.67
CA VAL A 71 -17.97 26.91 7.70
C VAL A 71 -18.66 25.66 8.23
N ARG A 72 -18.30 24.49 7.71
CA ARG A 72 -18.71 23.21 8.32
C ARG A 72 -17.87 22.99 9.57
N THR A 73 -18.46 22.42 10.61
CA THR A 73 -17.75 22.08 11.86
C THR A 73 -17.58 20.57 12.05
N ASP A 74 -18.35 19.76 11.33
CA ASP A 74 -18.20 18.31 11.28
C ASP A 74 -17.12 17.94 10.26
N SER A 75 -16.02 17.37 10.77
CA SER A 75 -14.84 16.95 10.00
C SER A 75 -15.13 15.83 9.01
N ALA A 76 -15.90 14.82 9.43
CA ALA A 76 -16.28 13.72 8.55
C ALA A 76 -17.16 14.21 7.39
N GLN A 77 -18.11 15.11 7.68
CA GLN A 77 -18.93 15.74 6.64
C GLN A 77 -18.08 16.62 5.70
N TYR A 78 -17.08 17.32 6.23
CA TYR A 78 -16.15 18.11 5.43
C TYR A 78 -15.39 17.22 4.44
N LEU A 79 -14.78 16.14 4.92
CA LEU A 79 -14.01 15.20 4.11
C LEU A 79 -14.87 14.43 3.11
N GLY A 80 -16.07 14.00 3.50
CA GLY A 80 -17.04 13.41 2.59
C GLY A 80 -17.42 14.37 1.45
N ASN A 81 -17.51 15.68 1.72
CA ASN A 81 -17.72 16.69 0.69
C ASN A 81 -16.48 16.87 -0.22
N VAL A 82 -15.25 16.77 0.32
CA VAL A 82 -14.00 16.80 -0.48
C VAL A 82 -13.98 15.63 -1.48
N VAL A 83 -14.29 14.41 -1.02
CA VAL A 83 -14.38 13.21 -1.86
C VAL A 83 -15.47 13.39 -2.93
N LYS A 84 -16.70 13.75 -2.52
CA LYS A 84 -17.84 13.94 -3.42
C LYS A 84 -17.63 15.02 -4.47
N SER A 85 -16.87 16.07 -4.14
CA SER A 85 -16.55 17.17 -5.05
C SER A 85 -15.34 16.88 -5.95
N GLN A 86 -14.75 15.68 -5.83
CA GLN A 86 -13.54 15.26 -6.54
C GLN A 86 -12.36 16.22 -6.34
N HIS A 87 -12.24 16.83 -5.15
CA HIS A 87 -11.08 17.66 -4.79
C HIS A 87 -9.88 16.78 -4.40
N GLY A 88 -9.53 15.83 -5.28
CA GLY A 88 -8.61 14.74 -4.99
C GLY A 88 -7.18 15.16 -4.67
N SER A 89 -6.74 16.35 -5.08
CA SER A 89 -5.41 16.87 -4.72
C SER A 89 -5.25 17.06 -3.22
N VAL A 90 -6.33 17.34 -2.49
CA VAL A 90 -6.30 17.42 -1.02
C VAL A 90 -5.85 16.08 -0.46
N LEU A 91 -6.39 14.97 -0.96
CA LEU A 91 -6.07 13.60 -0.54
C LEU A 91 -4.60 13.19 -0.76
N GLU A 92 -3.82 13.97 -1.52
CA GLU A 92 -2.41 13.65 -1.80
C GLU A 92 -1.47 13.98 -0.62
N HIS A 93 -1.93 14.77 0.35
CA HIS A 93 -1.11 15.19 1.49
C HIS A 93 -0.90 14.08 2.54
N ALA A 94 -1.86 13.16 2.69
CA ALA A 94 -1.77 12.05 3.62
C ALA A 94 -1.14 10.82 2.95
N ASN A 95 -0.01 10.34 3.49
CA ASN A 95 0.78 9.23 2.94
C ASN A 95 0.89 8.07 3.94
N PHE A 96 0.71 6.86 3.44
CA PHE A 96 0.78 5.62 4.22
C PHE A 96 1.81 4.68 3.62
N THR A 97 2.51 3.93 4.45
CA THR A 97 3.52 2.95 4.03
C THR A 97 3.18 1.59 4.56
N PHE A 98 3.15 0.60 3.67
CA PHE A 98 2.90 -0.80 3.97
C PHE A 98 4.13 -1.64 3.65
N VAL A 99 4.28 -2.76 4.34
CA VAL A 99 5.03 -3.90 3.81
C VAL A 99 4.05 -4.96 3.35
N LEU A 100 4.20 -5.36 2.10
CA LEU A 100 3.53 -6.52 1.54
C LEU A 100 4.55 -7.65 1.53
N HIS A 101 4.26 -8.72 2.26
CA HIS A 101 5.17 -9.85 2.42
C HIS A 101 4.52 -11.13 1.93
N ASN A 102 5.34 -12.10 1.53
CA ASN A 102 4.89 -13.34 0.91
C ASN A 102 3.98 -13.15 -0.32
N VAL A 103 4.12 -12.01 -1.02
CA VAL A 103 3.39 -11.72 -2.26
C VAL A 103 4.20 -12.17 -3.47
N SER A 104 3.56 -12.67 -4.52
CA SER A 104 4.27 -13.18 -5.69
C SER A 104 4.94 -12.07 -6.52
N ARG A 105 5.93 -12.46 -7.34
CA ARG A 105 6.46 -11.56 -8.36
C ARG A 105 5.40 -11.17 -9.40
N VAL A 106 4.40 -12.03 -9.69
CA VAL A 106 3.21 -11.70 -10.51
C VAL A 106 2.50 -10.47 -9.94
N LEU A 107 2.11 -10.51 -8.67
CA LEU A 107 1.44 -9.38 -8.01
C LEU A 107 2.30 -8.13 -8.05
N THR A 108 3.58 -8.23 -7.68
CA THR A 108 4.44 -7.04 -7.66
C THR A 108 4.64 -6.44 -9.05
N HIS A 109 4.63 -7.24 -10.10
CA HIS A 109 4.74 -6.76 -11.48
C HIS A 109 3.49 -5.97 -11.91
N GLU A 110 2.32 -6.32 -11.38
CA GLU A 110 1.09 -5.54 -11.54
C GLU A 110 1.02 -4.29 -10.67
N LEU A 111 1.47 -4.39 -9.42
CA LEU A 111 1.48 -3.31 -8.43
C LEU A 111 2.33 -2.12 -8.89
N ILE A 112 3.55 -2.36 -9.34
CA ILE A 112 4.49 -1.28 -9.72
C ILE A 112 4.07 -0.47 -10.96
N ARG A 113 2.96 -0.86 -11.62
CA ARG A 113 2.37 -0.10 -12.73
C ARG A 113 1.63 1.15 -12.24
N HIS A 114 1.27 1.20 -10.95
CA HIS A 114 0.65 2.34 -10.29
C HIS A 114 1.71 3.35 -9.87
N ARG A 115 1.94 4.36 -10.72
CA ARG A 115 3.09 5.27 -10.58
C ARG A 115 2.78 6.54 -9.80
N ALA A 116 1.59 7.10 -9.97
CA ALA A 116 1.23 8.37 -9.35
C ALA A 116 1.11 8.20 -7.84
N GLY A 117 1.70 9.14 -7.08
CA GLY A 117 1.61 9.17 -5.62
C GLY A 117 2.06 7.89 -4.93
N SER A 118 2.96 7.11 -5.55
CA SER A 118 3.40 5.79 -5.08
C SER A 118 4.92 5.68 -5.07
N ALA A 119 5.47 4.98 -4.08
CA ALA A 119 6.89 4.63 -3.98
C ALA A 119 7.06 3.15 -3.61
N PHE A 120 8.13 2.53 -4.09
CA PHE A 120 8.37 1.10 -3.98
C PHE A 120 9.81 0.81 -3.56
N SER A 121 9.99 -0.11 -2.62
CA SER A 121 11.28 -0.75 -2.35
C SER A 121 11.08 -2.25 -2.27
N GLN A 122 11.65 -2.98 -3.21
CA GLN A 122 11.43 -4.42 -3.35
C GLN A 122 12.69 -5.22 -3.07
N GLU A 123 12.52 -6.39 -2.48
CA GLU A 123 13.58 -7.38 -2.37
C GLU A 123 14.24 -7.65 -3.74
N SER A 124 15.57 -7.55 -3.76
CA SER A 124 16.31 -7.62 -5.01
C SER A 124 16.86 -9.02 -5.25
N LEU A 125 16.30 -9.73 -6.22
CA LEU A 125 16.85 -11.01 -6.69
C LEU A 125 18.21 -10.89 -7.41
N ARG A 126 18.80 -9.69 -7.49
CA ARG A 126 20.22 -9.53 -7.87
C ARG A 126 21.16 -9.75 -6.69
N TYR A 127 20.64 -9.63 -5.48
CA TYR A 127 21.36 -9.60 -4.21
C TYR A 127 20.95 -10.75 -3.31
N VAL A 128 19.64 -10.94 -3.13
CA VAL A 128 19.08 -12.05 -2.37
C VAL A 128 19.15 -13.30 -3.24
N ARG A 129 19.88 -14.30 -2.75
CA ARG A 129 20.02 -15.60 -3.38
C ARG A 129 18.89 -16.51 -2.89
N LEU A 130 18.27 -17.23 -3.82
CA LEU A 130 17.22 -18.19 -3.52
C LEU A 130 17.83 -19.50 -3.05
N SER A 131 17.58 -19.89 -1.80
CA SER A 131 17.79 -21.26 -1.30
C SER A 131 16.51 -22.09 -1.38
N ASP A 132 15.39 -21.41 -1.22
CA ASP A 132 14.04 -21.94 -1.22
C ASP A 132 13.17 -21.04 -2.09
N ILE A 133 12.11 -21.61 -2.65
CA ILE A 133 11.11 -20.89 -3.44
C ILE A 133 9.81 -20.87 -2.63
N PRO A 134 9.61 -19.85 -1.77
CA PRO A 134 8.33 -19.64 -1.14
C PRO A 134 7.27 -19.35 -2.22
N PHE A 135 6.10 -19.92 -2.05
CA PHE A 135 5.03 -19.90 -3.05
C PHE A 135 3.66 -19.86 -2.37
N TRP A 136 2.79 -18.98 -2.83
CA TRP A 136 1.40 -18.94 -2.39
C TRP A 136 0.52 -19.73 -3.34
N PHE A 137 -0.36 -20.56 -2.79
CA PHE A 137 -1.37 -21.29 -3.55
C PHE A 137 -2.76 -20.85 -3.08
N PRO A 138 -3.64 -20.41 -4.00
CA PRO A 138 -5.02 -20.10 -3.65
C PRO A 138 -5.76 -21.34 -3.17
N GLU A 139 -6.86 -21.14 -2.44
CA GLU A 139 -7.62 -22.23 -1.81
C GLU A 139 -8.05 -23.31 -2.80
N TRP A 140 -8.62 -22.92 -3.94
CA TRP A 140 -9.06 -23.85 -4.98
C TRP A 140 -7.91 -24.72 -5.53
N ALA A 141 -6.68 -24.19 -5.58
CA ALA A 141 -5.52 -24.94 -6.06
C ALA A 141 -5.07 -25.98 -5.02
N ARG A 142 -5.15 -25.63 -3.73
CA ARG A 142 -4.80 -26.52 -2.62
C ARG A 142 -5.76 -27.70 -2.48
N GLU A 143 -7.00 -27.52 -2.92
CA GLU A 143 -8.04 -28.56 -2.93
C GLU A 143 -7.87 -29.59 -4.06
N ASP A 144 -6.94 -29.39 -4.99
CA ASP A 144 -6.58 -30.34 -6.05
C ASP A 144 -5.24 -31.04 -5.72
N PRO A 145 -5.27 -32.29 -5.20
CA PRO A 145 -4.05 -33.00 -4.80
C PRO A 145 -3.12 -33.32 -5.97
N GLU A 146 -3.65 -33.59 -7.17
CA GLU A 146 -2.84 -33.92 -8.34
C GLU A 146 -2.10 -32.67 -8.84
N LEU A 147 -2.80 -31.53 -8.90
CA LEU A 147 -2.21 -30.24 -9.24
C LEU A 147 -1.10 -29.87 -8.24
N MET A 148 -1.36 -30.02 -6.95
CA MET A 148 -0.38 -29.71 -5.90
C MET A 148 0.85 -30.62 -6.01
N GLU A 149 0.67 -31.93 -6.20
CA GLU A 149 1.80 -32.85 -6.36
C GLU A 149 2.68 -32.48 -7.55
N ARG A 150 2.07 -32.22 -8.72
CA ARG A 150 2.80 -31.83 -9.93
C ARG A 150 3.49 -30.49 -9.77
N SER A 151 2.82 -29.49 -9.20
CA SER A 151 3.37 -28.15 -9.00
C SER A 151 4.54 -28.15 -8.03
N LEU A 152 4.44 -28.91 -6.92
CA LEU A 152 5.52 -29.02 -5.95
C LEU A 152 6.77 -29.66 -6.55
N LYS A 153 6.63 -30.68 -7.41
CA LYS A 153 7.76 -31.30 -8.15
C LYS A 153 8.48 -30.31 -9.08
N VAL A 154 7.75 -29.38 -9.68
CA VAL A 154 8.37 -28.30 -10.48
C VAL A 154 9.18 -27.38 -9.58
N LEU A 155 8.63 -26.98 -8.42
CA LEU A 155 9.36 -26.15 -7.45
C LEU A 155 10.61 -26.86 -6.89
N ASP A 156 10.52 -28.17 -6.60
CA ASP A 156 11.68 -29.00 -6.22
C ASP A 156 12.80 -28.88 -7.26
N THR A 157 12.46 -29.10 -8.53
CA THR A 157 13.42 -29.04 -9.64
C THR A 157 14.09 -27.66 -9.75
N LEU A 158 13.32 -26.58 -9.58
CA LEU A 158 13.85 -25.22 -9.64
C LEU A 158 14.78 -24.93 -8.45
N GLU A 159 14.41 -25.34 -7.24
CA GLU A 159 15.26 -25.18 -6.04
C GLU A 159 16.57 -25.98 -6.13
N GLU A 160 16.49 -27.24 -6.57
CA GLU A 160 17.66 -28.08 -6.81
C GLU A 160 18.60 -27.43 -7.82
N HIS A 161 18.05 -26.84 -8.89
CA HIS A 161 18.83 -26.12 -9.88
C HIS A 161 19.50 -24.85 -9.30
N GLN A 162 18.80 -24.09 -8.45
CA GLN A 162 19.38 -22.93 -7.74
C GLN A 162 20.55 -23.35 -6.84
N LYS A 163 20.39 -24.43 -6.06
CA LYS A 163 21.42 -24.98 -5.17
C LYS A 163 22.64 -25.46 -5.96
N TRP A 164 22.41 -26.25 -7.01
CA TRP A 164 23.47 -26.71 -7.91
C TRP A 164 24.23 -25.55 -8.54
N MET A 165 23.55 -24.49 -9.02
CA MET A 165 24.23 -23.31 -9.55
C MET A 165 25.09 -22.60 -8.49
N ALA A 166 24.59 -22.49 -7.25
CA ALA A 166 25.34 -21.87 -6.16
C ALA A 166 26.63 -22.63 -5.84
N GLU A 167 26.58 -23.96 -5.82
CA GLU A 167 27.74 -24.84 -5.65
C GLU A 167 28.69 -24.74 -6.85
N HIS A 168 28.16 -24.84 -8.08
CA HIS A 168 28.94 -24.78 -9.31
C HIS A 168 29.69 -23.46 -9.49
N PHE A 169 29.12 -22.36 -9.00
CA PHE A 169 29.75 -21.04 -9.00
C PHE A 169 30.57 -20.74 -7.73
N GLU A 170 30.75 -21.72 -6.83
CA GLU A 170 31.60 -21.58 -5.63
C GLU A 170 31.19 -20.37 -4.75
N LEU A 171 29.87 -20.09 -4.70
CA LEU A 171 29.36 -18.86 -4.09
C LEU A 171 29.51 -18.82 -2.57
N ASP A 172 29.66 -19.98 -1.93
CA ASP A 172 29.82 -20.12 -0.48
C ASP A 172 31.28 -20.35 -0.07
N GLU A 173 32.22 -20.40 -1.02
CA GLU A 173 33.64 -20.50 -0.70
C GLU A 173 34.16 -19.24 0.00
N GLU A 174 35.11 -19.46 0.93
CA GLU A 174 35.75 -18.38 1.67
C GLU A 174 36.59 -17.51 0.72
N GLY A 175 36.43 -16.19 0.83
CA GLY A 175 37.12 -15.23 -0.03
C GLY A 175 36.40 -14.93 -1.36
N THR A 176 35.30 -15.61 -1.69
CA THR A 176 34.50 -15.28 -2.88
C THR A 176 33.97 -13.85 -2.82
N LYS A 177 34.39 -13.02 -3.78
CA LYS A 177 34.07 -11.59 -3.81
C LYS A 177 32.58 -11.35 -3.99
N PHE A 178 32.04 -10.39 -3.25
CA PHE A 178 30.63 -10.00 -3.34
C PHE A 178 30.19 -9.59 -4.75
N SER A 179 31.05 -8.93 -5.54
CA SER A 179 30.77 -8.57 -6.93
C SER A 179 30.53 -9.80 -7.82
N HIS A 180 31.27 -10.88 -7.58
CA HIS A 180 31.07 -12.15 -8.27
C HIS A 180 29.75 -12.80 -7.83
N LYS A 181 29.50 -12.89 -6.51
CA LYS A 181 28.23 -13.42 -5.97
C LYS A 181 27.02 -12.71 -6.57
N LYS A 182 27.04 -11.38 -6.61
CA LYS A 182 26.00 -10.55 -7.22
C LYS A 182 25.84 -10.80 -8.72
N HIS A 183 26.93 -10.97 -9.46
CA HIS A 183 26.87 -11.22 -10.90
C HIS A 183 26.21 -12.56 -11.21
N MET A 184 26.61 -13.63 -10.51
CA MET A 184 26.05 -14.98 -10.66
C MET A 184 24.60 -15.03 -10.18
N THR A 185 24.28 -14.48 -9.00
CA THR A 185 22.91 -14.41 -8.47
C THR A 185 21.96 -13.69 -9.45
N SER A 186 22.45 -12.62 -10.09
CA SER A 186 21.68 -11.90 -11.12
C SER A 186 21.39 -12.72 -12.38
N PHE A 187 22.17 -13.76 -12.68
CA PHE A 187 21.88 -14.73 -13.74
C PHE A 187 20.93 -15.82 -13.22
N MET A 188 21.23 -16.41 -12.05
CA MET A 188 20.44 -17.49 -11.43
C MET A 188 18.95 -17.14 -11.28
N ARG A 189 18.63 -15.88 -10.95
CA ARG A 189 17.22 -15.41 -10.85
C ARG A 189 16.40 -15.57 -12.12
N ARG A 190 17.02 -15.75 -13.30
CA ARG A 190 16.30 -15.99 -14.57
C ARG A 190 15.52 -17.31 -14.56
N PHE A 191 15.87 -18.21 -13.65
CA PHE A 191 15.18 -19.48 -13.43
C PHE A 191 14.22 -19.43 -12.24
N ALA A 192 14.07 -18.27 -11.57
CA ALA A 192 13.04 -18.10 -10.55
C ALA A 192 11.66 -18.00 -11.23
N PRO A 193 10.62 -18.68 -10.72
CA PRO A 193 9.28 -18.55 -11.28
C PRO A 193 8.67 -17.19 -10.92
N GLU A 194 7.77 -16.67 -11.75
CA GLU A 194 7.02 -15.44 -11.43
C GLU A 194 6.13 -15.61 -10.18
N GLY A 195 5.73 -16.84 -9.84
CA GLY A 195 4.99 -17.12 -8.60
C GLY A 195 5.84 -17.10 -7.33
N LEU A 196 7.17 -16.86 -7.43
CA LEU A 196 8.04 -16.71 -6.27
C LEU A 196 7.51 -15.60 -5.34
N ALA A 197 7.24 -15.97 -4.09
CA ALA A 197 6.85 -15.03 -3.06
C ALA A 197 8.05 -14.16 -2.62
N THR A 198 7.80 -12.90 -2.37
CA THR A 198 8.79 -11.87 -2.08
C THR A 198 8.23 -10.81 -1.12
N GLY A 199 9.07 -9.83 -0.78
CA GLY A 199 8.68 -8.65 0.01
C GLY A 199 8.78 -7.36 -0.81
N ILE A 200 7.82 -6.47 -0.62
CA ILE A 200 7.85 -5.11 -1.16
C ILE A 200 7.29 -4.11 -0.15
N VAL A 201 8.03 -3.04 0.08
CA VAL A 201 7.52 -1.84 0.76
C VAL A 201 6.80 -0.99 -0.28
N TYR A 202 5.57 -0.60 0.05
CA TYR A 202 4.69 0.21 -0.78
C TYR A 202 4.24 1.43 0.01
N THR A 203 4.65 2.62 -0.41
CA THR A 203 4.13 3.89 0.11
C THR A 203 3.18 4.49 -0.91
N ALA A 204 2.01 4.97 -0.48
CA ALA A 204 1.13 5.75 -1.33
C ALA A 204 0.34 6.81 -0.57
N ASN A 205 -0.02 7.89 -1.27
CA ASN A 205 -0.97 8.86 -0.75
C ASN A 205 -2.42 8.37 -0.86
N LEU A 206 -3.33 8.98 -0.10
CA LEU A 206 -4.73 8.54 -0.06
C LEU A 206 -5.45 8.59 -1.40
N ARG A 207 -5.13 9.58 -2.26
CA ARG A 207 -5.68 9.64 -3.61
C ARG A 207 -5.30 8.41 -4.43
N SER A 208 -4.03 8.04 -4.39
CA SER A 208 -3.50 6.88 -5.09
C SER A 208 -4.04 5.59 -4.48
N LEU A 209 -4.09 5.47 -3.15
CA LEU A 209 -4.65 4.29 -2.48
C LEU A 209 -6.08 4.02 -2.91
N ARG A 210 -6.95 5.04 -2.87
CA ARG A 210 -8.34 4.94 -3.35
C ARG A 210 -8.41 4.42 -4.79
N HIS A 211 -7.65 5.05 -5.69
CA HIS A 211 -7.61 4.64 -7.10
C HIS A 211 -7.16 3.19 -7.28
N VAL A 212 -6.10 2.77 -6.58
CA VAL A 212 -5.55 1.43 -6.73
C VAL A 212 -6.46 0.38 -6.10
N ILE A 213 -7.03 0.65 -4.93
CA ILE A 213 -8.02 -0.21 -4.28
C ILE A 213 -9.20 -0.47 -5.22
N GLU A 214 -9.78 0.59 -5.81
CA GLU A 214 -10.86 0.46 -6.79
C GLU A 214 -10.45 -0.42 -7.99
N MET A 215 -9.30 -0.14 -8.61
CA MET A 215 -8.86 -0.88 -9.79
C MET A 215 -8.49 -2.33 -9.51
N ARG A 216 -7.93 -2.60 -8.33
CA ARG A 216 -7.31 -3.90 -8.00
C ARG A 216 -8.18 -4.80 -7.15
N THR A 217 -9.29 -4.30 -6.63
CA THR A 217 -10.33 -5.13 -6.00
C THR A 217 -11.47 -5.46 -6.98
N ALA A 218 -11.54 -4.77 -8.12
CA ALA A 218 -12.49 -5.01 -9.19
C ALA A 218 -12.60 -6.51 -9.57
N LYS A 219 -13.80 -7.00 -9.88
CA LYS A 219 -14.06 -8.42 -10.15
C LYS A 219 -13.15 -9.08 -11.20
N GLY A 220 -12.70 -8.31 -12.19
CA GLY A 220 -11.82 -8.79 -13.26
C GLY A 220 -10.33 -8.75 -12.94
N ALA A 221 -9.92 -8.25 -11.77
CA ALA A 221 -8.52 -8.23 -11.37
C ALA A 221 -8.03 -9.62 -10.94
N GLU A 222 -6.72 -9.82 -10.99
CA GLU A 222 -6.06 -11.07 -10.60
C GLU A 222 -6.30 -11.40 -9.11
N GLU A 223 -6.39 -12.68 -8.76
CA GLU A 223 -6.85 -13.15 -7.46
C GLU A 223 -5.98 -12.66 -6.29
N GLU A 224 -4.65 -12.75 -6.41
CA GLU A 224 -3.72 -12.33 -5.36
C GLU A 224 -3.78 -10.82 -5.12
N ILE A 225 -3.78 -10.02 -6.21
CA ILE A 225 -3.80 -8.57 -6.07
C ILE A 225 -5.15 -8.09 -5.51
N ARG A 226 -6.26 -8.78 -5.82
CA ARG A 226 -7.56 -8.53 -5.18
C ARG A 226 -7.51 -8.81 -3.68
N LEU A 227 -6.94 -9.94 -3.27
CA LEU A 227 -6.78 -10.29 -1.86
C LEU A 227 -5.98 -9.23 -1.10
N ILE A 228 -4.83 -8.81 -1.65
CA ILE A 228 -3.95 -7.82 -1.02
C ILE A 228 -4.61 -6.44 -0.94
N PHE A 229 -5.23 -5.95 -2.01
CA PHE A 229 -5.86 -4.63 -1.97
C PHE A 229 -7.16 -4.59 -1.18
N ASN A 230 -7.85 -5.72 -1.03
CA ASN A 230 -8.95 -5.82 -0.07
C ASN A 230 -8.42 -5.65 1.37
N LYS A 231 -7.31 -6.32 1.73
CA LYS A 231 -6.66 -6.15 3.05
C LYS A 231 -6.20 -4.70 3.28
N ILE A 232 -5.57 -4.07 2.29
CA ILE A 232 -5.19 -2.65 2.36
C ILE A 232 -6.42 -1.77 2.54
N GLY A 233 -7.51 -2.03 1.81
CA GLY A 233 -8.77 -1.31 1.96
C GLY A 233 -9.32 -1.37 3.38
N GLU A 234 -9.35 -2.56 3.99
CA GLU A 234 -9.82 -2.73 5.38
C GLU A 234 -8.95 -1.95 6.37
N VAL A 235 -7.62 -1.99 6.24
CA VAL A 235 -6.71 -1.15 7.04
C VAL A 235 -7.03 0.33 6.84
N MET A 236 -7.27 0.76 5.61
CA MET A 236 -7.55 2.16 5.32
C MET A 236 -8.93 2.63 5.80
N ARG A 237 -9.91 1.75 5.90
CA ARG A 237 -11.21 2.05 6.50
C ARG A 237 -11.08 2.36 7.99
N GLU A 238 -10.13 1.74 8.68
CA GLU A 238 -9.84 2.03 10.08
C GLU A 238 -8.99 3.32 10.24
N GLU A 239 -8.01 3.51 9.35
CA GLU A 239 -7.03 4.60 9.46
C GLU A 239 -7.49 5.94 8.87
N ALA A 240 -8.47 5.93 7.98
CA ALA A 240 -9.07 7.13 7.37
C ALA A 240 -10.59 6.92 7.10
N PRO A 241 -11.40 6.71 8.16
CA PRO A 241 -12.78 6.28 8.04
C PRO A 241 -13.67 7.26 7.26
N ALA A 242 -13.54 8.57 7.45
CA ALA A 242 -14.33 9.55 6.70
C ALA A 242 -13.94 9.61 5.22
N VAL A 243 -12.66 9.38 4.90
CA VAL A 243 -12.19 9.33 3.52
C VAL A 243 -12.65 8.04 2.83
N PHE A 244 -12.85 6.93 3.53
CA PHE A 244 -13.30 5.65 2.95
C PHE A 244 -14.79 5.34 3.17
N ALA A 245 -15.54 6.25 3.80
CA ALA A 245 -16.94 6.05 4.15
C ALA A 245 -17.90 5.88 2.96
N ASP A 246 -17.51 6.31 1.76
CA ASP A 246 -18.33 6.21 0.55
C ASP A 246 -18.25 4.84 -0.14
N TYR A 247 -17.32 3.96 0.26
CA TYR A 247 -17.17 2.65 -0.36
C TYR A 247 -18.21 1.65 0.13
N GLU A 248 -18.85 0.97 -0.83
CA GLU A 248 -19.54 -0.30 -0.60
C GLU A 248 -18.58 -1.45 -0.92
N VAL A 249 -18.51 -2.47 -0.05
CA VAL A 249 -17.67 -3.65 -0.29
C VAL A 249 -18.52 -4.89 -0.50
N VAL A 250 -18.37 -5.50 -1.69
CA VAL A 250 -19.12 -6.69 -2.11
C VAL A 250 -18.12 -7.73 -2.60
N ASP A 251 -18.07 -8.90 -1.97
CA ASP A 251 -17.13 -9.98 -2.33
C ASP A 251 -15.67 -9.51 -2.46
N GLY A 252 -15.26 -8.60 -1.57
CA GLY A 252 -13.93 -7.99 -1.54
C GLY A 252 -13.67 -6.93 -2.62
N GLU A 253 -14.66 -6.59 -3.46
CA GLU A 253 -14.61 -5.47 -4.41
C GLU A 253 -15.03 -4.16 -3.72
N TRP A 254 -14.19 -3.13 -3.82
CA TRP A 254 -14.43 -1.79 -3.23
C TRP A 254 -15.03 -0.86 -4.27
N ILE A 255 -16.31 -0.55 -4.12
CA ILE A 255 -17.12 0.20 -5.08
C ILE A 255 -17.36 1.61 -4.53
N PRO A 256 -16.87 2.68 -5.19
CA PRO A 256 -17.02 4.04 -4.68
C PRO A 256 -18.45 4.54 -4.88
N GLY A 257 -19.04 5.12 -3.83
CA GLY A 257 -20.40 5.70 -3.87
C GLY A 257 -20.46 7.03 -4.62
N THR A 258 -19.32 7.66 -4.87
CA THR A 258 -19.21 8.88 -5.68
C THR A 258 -18.06 8.75 -6.68
N ARG A 259 -18.29 9.13 -7.95
CA ARG A 259 -17.25 9.23 -8.98
C ARG A 259 -16.86 10.66 -9.20
#